data_AF-A0A0A0LC76-F1
#
_entry.id   AF-A0A0A0LC76-F1
#
_cell.length_a   1.000
_cell.length_b   1.000
_cell.length_c   1.000
_cell.angle_alpha   90.00
_cell.angle_beta   90.00
_cell.angle_gamma   90.00
#
_symmetry.space_group_name_H-M   'P 1'
#
loop_
_entity.id
_entity.type
_entity.pdbx_description
1 polymer ?
#
loop_
_entity_poly.entity_id
_entity_poly.type
_entity_poly.pdbx_seq_one_letter_code
_entity_poly.pdbx_strand_id
1 'polypeptide(L)'
;MNNVYRLHCYIIKSSKQNDPLSLRTLLLSCVAAAPESLSYARYVFSRIPSPDTIAYNTIIRSHSRFFPSHSLFYFFSMRSNGIPLDNFTFPFVLKACSRLQINLHLHSLIVKYGLDSDIFVQNALICVYGYCGSLEMAVKVFDEMSERDSVSWSTVIASFLNNGYASEALDLFEKMQLEDKVVPDEVTMLSVISAISHLGDLELGRWVRAFIGRLGLGVSVALGTALIDMFSRCGSIDESIVVFEKMAVRNVLTWTALINGLGVHGRSTEALAMFHSMRKSGVQPDYVTFSGVLVACSHGGLVKEGWDIFESIRKVYRMDPLLDHYGCMVDILGRAGLLNEAYDFVERMPMKPNSIIWRTLLGACVNHNNLGLAEKVKAKISKISSSQNGDLVLLSNVYGAAGRWVEKASIRSKMREKRIGKEPGCSSINVDQTIHEFVSGDNSHPQSEDITKFLSSIIGDLRNRGYMMQTKNVLHDIEEEEREHSLSYHSEKLAVAFAILSMKDKRTIRIMKNLRICYDCHSFMKHISVRFERKIIIRDRNRFHHFEKGLCSCHDYW
;
A
#
# COMPACT_ATOMS: atom_id res chain seq x y z
N MET A 1 31.78 -13.95 1.41
CA MET A 1 32.82 -14.60 0.57
C MET A 1 34.03 -15.20 1.31
N ASN A 2 34.70 -14.51 2.25
CA ASN A 2 35.99 -14.98 2.84
C ASN A 2 36.00 -16.40 3.43
N ASN A 3 34.89 -16.85 4.04
CA ASN A 3 34.80 -18.19 4.60
C ASN A 3 34.74 -19.29 3.53
N VAL A 4 34.11 -19.02 2.38
CA VAL A 4 34.03 -19.95 1.24
C VAL A 4 35.43 -20.19 0.65
N TYR A 5 36.23 -19.12 0.50
CA TYR A 5 37.60 -19.24 0.00
C TYR A 5 38.52 -19.95 0.98
N ARG A 6 38.40 -19.68 2.29
CA ARG A 6 39.16 -20.42 3.32
C ARG A 6 38.84 -21.91 3.30
N LEU A 7 37.57 -22.28 3.15
CA LEU A 7 37.15 -23.68 3.04
C LEU A 7 37.71 -24.32 1.77
N HIS A 8 37.67 -23.64 0.62
CA HIS A 8 38.23 -24.18 -0.62
C HIS A 8 39.75 -24.37 -0.53
N CYS A 9 40.48 -23.41 0.04
CA CYS A 9 41.92 -23.54 0.27
C CYS A 9 42.25 -24.74 1.18
N TYR A 10 41.43 -25.01 2.20
CA TYR A 10 41.58 -26.18 3.06
C TYR A 10 41.36 -27.49 2.27
N ILE A 11 40.31 -27.56 1.45
CA ILE A 11 40.02 -28.71 0.59
C ILE A 11 41.20 -29.01 -0.35
N ILE A 12 41.75 -27.97 -0.99
CA ILE A 12 42.94 -28.10 -1.86
C ILE A 12 44.16 -28.58 -1.06
N LYS A 13 44.45 -27.97 0.09
CA LYS A 13 45.58 -28.38 0.96
C LYS A 13 45.47 -29.81 1.46
N SER A 14 44.26 -30.31 1.65
CA SER A 14 43.98 -31.69 2.06
C SER A 14 43.95 -32.69 0.88
N SER A 15 44.27 -32.25 -0.34
CA SER A 15 44.22 -33.05 -1.58
C SER A 15 42.84 -33.64 -1.91
N LYS A 16 41.76 -33.02 -1.40
CA LYS A 16 40.37 -33.43 -1.61
C LYS A 16 39.65 -32.61 -2.69
N GLN A 17 40.38 -31.92 -3.58
CA GLN A 17 39.76 -31.04 -4.58
C GLN A 17 38.84 -31.73 -5.60
N ASN A 18 38.95 -33.06 -5.75
CA ASN A 18 38.10 -33.86 -6.63
C ASN A 18 37.15 -34.78 -5.85
N ASP A 19 37.14 -34.70 -4.52
CA ASP A 19 36.26 -35.50 -3.66
C ASP A 19 34.82 -34.93 -3.72
N PRO A 20 33.82 -35.72 -4.17
CA PRO A 20 32.45 -35.24 -4.32
C PRO A 20 31.84 -34.69 -3.03
N LEU A 21 32.17 -35.27 -1.86
CA LEU A 21 31.65 -34.81 -0.57
C LEU A 21 32.22 -33.45 -0.17
N SER A 22 33.52 -33.25 -0.40
CA SER A 22 34.20 -31.98 -0.17
C SER A 22 33.67 -30.88 -1.09
N LEU A 23 33.45 -31.18 -2.38
CA LEU A 23 32.86 -30.24 -3.34
C LEU A 23 31.40 -29.89 -2.99
N ARG A 24 30.61 -30.85 -2.52
CA ARG A 24 29.24 -30.61 -2.05
C ARG A 24 29.19 -29.73 -0.81
N THR A 25 30.09 -29.95 0.15
CA THR A 25 30.21 -29.09 1.34
C THR A 25 30.60 -27.68 0.97
N LEU A 26 31.52 -27.53 0.01
CA LEU A 26 31.88 -26.23 -0.55
C LEU A 26 30.68 -25.57 -1.23
N LEU A 27 29.91 -26.31 -2.03
CA LEU A 27 28.70 -25.80 -2.69
C LEU A 27 27.67 -25.28 -1.68
N LEU A 28 27.41 -26.03 -0.60
CA LEU A 28 26.53 -25.59 0.49
C LEU A 28 27.02 -24.29 1.15
N SER A 29 28.33 -24.17 1.37
CA SER A 29 28.92 -22.93 1.91
C SER A 29 28.73 -21.74 0.96
N CYS A 30 28.76 -21.98 -0.36
CA CYS A 30 28.47 -20.95 -1.36
C CYS A 30 27.01 -20.50 -1.28
N VAL A 31 26.06 -21.38 -0.99
CA VAL A 31 24.65 -21.00 -0.82
C VAL A 31 24.46 -20.08 0.40
N ALA A 32 25.15 -20.38 1.50
CA ALA A 32 25.11 -19.56 2.71
C ALA A 32 25.68 -18.15 2.49
N ALA A 33 26.56 -17.96 1.51
CA ALA A 33 27.18 -16.68 1.16
C ALA A 33 26.54 -15.99 -0.06
N ALA A 34 25.39 -16.49 -0.57
CA ALA A 34 24.68 -15.89 -1.68
C ALA A 34 24.19 -14.45 -1.32
N PRO A 35 24.10 -13.51 -2.28
CA PRO A 35 24.19 -13.72 -3.73
C PRO A 35 25.61 -13.68 -4.32
N GLU A 36 26.58 -13.13 -3.58
CA GLU A 36 27.94 -12.81 -4.07
C GLU A 36 28.71 -14.04 -4.57
N SER A 37 28.48 -15.20 -3.95
CA SER A 37 29.13 -16.47 -4.27
C SER A 37 28.38 -17.33 -5.30
N LEU A 38 27.27 -16.88 -5.88
CA LEU A 38 26.47 -17.70 -6.80
C LEU A 38 27.22 -18.00 -8.11
N SER A 39 28.01 -17.07 -8.61
CA SER A 39 28.90 -17.30 -9.76
C SER A 39 29.90 -18.41 -9.46
N TYR A 40 30.48 -18.40 -8.26
CA TYR A 40 31.41 -19.39 -7.77
C TYR A 40 30.75 -20.75 -7.48
N ALA A 41 29.51 -20.75 -6.97
CA ALA A 41 28.71 -21.96 -6.79
C ALA A 41 28.51 -22.72 -8.11
N ARG A 42 28.23 -22.01 -9.20
CA ARG A 42 28.11 -22.61 -10.55
C ARG A 42 29.41 -23.25 -11.02
N TYR A 43 30.55 -22.61 -10.74
CA TYR A 43 31.88 -23.16 -11.04
C TYR A 43 32.16 -24.42 -10.22
N VAL A 44 31.89 -24.42 -8.92
CA VAL A 44 32.06 -25.60 -8.06
C VAL A 44 31.17 -26.75 -8.54
N PHE A 45 29.92 -26.46 -8.90
CA PHE A 45 28.98 -27.45 -9.43
C PHE A 45 29.48 -28.09 -10.73
N SER A 46 30.02 -27.32 -11.67
CA SER A 46 30.55 -27.86 -12.94
C SER A 46 31.80 -28.73 -12.79
N ARG A 47 32.45 -28.70 -11.62
CA ARG A 47 33.60 -29.55 -11.28
C ARG A 47 33.22 -30.87 -10.62
N ILE A 48 31.94 -31.07 -10.27
CA ILE A 48 31.46 -32.33 -9.70
C ILE A 48 31.32 -33.34 -10.85
N PRO A 49 32.07 -34.47 -10.85
CA PRO A 49 32.11 -35.40 -11.97
C PRO A 49 30.76 -36.09 -12.26
N SER A 50 30.00 -36.39 -11.20
CA SER A 50 28.66 -36.96 -11.27
C SER A 50 27.78 -36.29 -10.19
N PRO A 51 27.07 -35.21 -10.53
CA PRO A 51 26.25 -34.50 -9.55
C PRO A 51 25.03 -35.33 -9.16
N ASP A 52 24.89 -35.60 -7.86
CA ASP A 52 23.75 -36.29 -7.28
C ASP A 52 22.53 -35.36 -7.12
N THR A 53 21.39 -35.92 -6.72
CA THR A 53 20.15 -35.17 -6.44
C THR A 53 20.39 -34.01 -5.47
N ILE A 54 21.28 -34.17 -4.49
CA ILE A 54 21.51 -33.15 -3.46
C ILE A 54 22.33 -31.99 -4.02
N ALA A 55 23.33 -32.25 -4.85
CA ALA A 55 24.08 -31.21 -5.57
C ALA A 55 23.13 -30.39 -6.46
N TYR A 56 22.24 -31.05 -7.21
CA TYR A 56 21.23 -30.37 -8.03
C TYR A 56 20.25 -29.55 -7.18
N ASN A 57 19.67 -30.13 -6.12
CA ASN A 57 18.77 -29.42 -5.22
C ASN A 57 19.45 -28.19 -4.58
N THR A 58 20.74 -28.30 -4.25
CA THR A 58 21.52 -27.19 -3.68
C THR A 58 21.69 -26.06 -4.69
N ILE A 59 22.07 -26.35 -5.94
CA ILE A 59 22.25 -25.30 -6.96
C ILE A 59 20.91 -24.68 -7.38
N ILE A 60 19.85 -25.47 -7.52
CA ILE A 60 18.48 -25.01 -7.81
C ILE A 60 18.00 -24.08 -6.69
N ARG A 61 18.06 -24.51 -5.43
CA ARG A 61 17.71 -23.70 -4.26
C ARG A 61 18.43 -22.37 -4.25
N SER A 62 19.75 -22.38 -4.48
CA SER A 62 20.59 -21.18 -4.43
C SER A 62 20.21 -20.12 -5.48
N HIS A 63 19.77 -20.56 -6.67
CA HIS A 63 19.38 -19.66 -7.75
C HIS A 63 17.90 -19.25 -7.69
N SER A 64 17.03 -20.05 -7.05
CA SER A 64 15.57 -19.80 -7.00
C SER A 64 15.18 -18.39 -6.55
N ARG A 65 15.93 -17.78 -5.62
CA ARG A 65 15.65 -16.44 -5.07
C ARG A 65 16.14 -15.30 -5.97
N PHE A 66 17.33 -15.43 -6.55
CA PHE A 66 18.04 -14.32 -7.21
C PHE A 66 18.07 -14.42 -8.74
N PHE A 67 18.14 -15.65 -9.27
CA PHE A 67 18.25 -15.95 -10.70
C PHE A 67 17.34 -17.13 -11.06
N PRO A 68 16.00 -16.94 -11.05
CA PRO A 68 15.05 -18.03 -11.23
C PRO A 68 15.21 -18.77 -12.59
N SER A 69 15.70 -18.09 -13.62
CA SER A 69 16.01 -18.72 -14.92
C SER A 69 17.09 -19.79 -14.82
N HIS A 70 18.12 -19.56 -14.00
CA HIS A 70 19.17 -20.55 -13.75
C HIS A 70 18.65 -21.72 -12.91
N SER A 71 17.73 -21.46 -11.97
CA SER A 71 17.05 -22.51 -11.21
C SER A 71 16.32 -23.48 -12.15
N LEU A 72 15.62 -22.97 -13.15
CA LEU A 72 14.95 -23.80 -14.16
C LEU A 72 15.94 -24.52 -15.09
N PHE A 73 17.02 -23.85 -15.50
CA PHE A 73 18.08 -24.47 -16.30
C PHE A 73 18.64 -25.73 -15.62
N TYR A 74 19.00 -25.64 -14.33
CA TYR A 74 19.53 -26.79 -13.59
C TYR A 74 18.46 -27.87 -13.36
N PHE A 75 17.19 -27.51 -13.19
CA PHE A 75 16.10 -28.48 -13.13
C PHE A 75 15.93 -29.26 -14.44
N PHE A 76 15.97 -28.60 -15.60
CA PHE A 76 15.92 -29.29 -16.89
C PHE A 76 17.17 -30.15 -17.12
N SER A 77 18.35 -29.66 -16.73
CA SER A 77 19.60 -30.43 -16.79
C SER A 77 19.54 -31.69 -15.92
N MET A 78 19.02 -31.59 -14.69
CA MET A 78 18.81 -32.73 -13.79
C MET A 78 17.93 -33.81 -14.44
N ARG A 79 16.84 -33.40 -15.09
CA ARG A 79 15.91 -34.30 -15.81
C ARG A 79 16.56 -34.94 -17.04
N SER A 80 17.27 -34.16 -17.85
CA SER A 80 17.96 -34.66 -19.05
C SER A 80 19.05 -35.68 -18.71
N ASN A 81 19.68 -35.55 -17.53
CA ASN A 81 20.68 -36.50 -17.03
C ASN A 81 20.06 -37.70 -16.28
N GLY A 82 18.72 -37.82 -16.23
CA GLY A 82 18.04 -38.94 -15.57
C GLY A 82 18.22 -38.98 -14.05
N ILE A 83 18.59 -37.86 -13.42
CA ILE A 83 18.76 -37.78 -11.97
C ILE A 83 17.37 -37.71 -11.31
N PRO A 84 17.09 -38.52 -10.27
CA PRO A 84 15.78 -38.60 -9.65
C PRO A 84 15.40 -37.29 -8.93
N LEU A 85 14.18 -36.83 -9.20
CA LEU A 85 13.55 -35.68 -8.53
C LEU A 85 12.99 -36.11 -7.18
N ASP A 86 13.07 -35.23 -6.18
CA ASP A 86 12.53 -35.47 -4.84
C ASP A 86 11.66 -34.31 -4.34
N ASN A 87 11.15 -34.45 -3.12
CA ASN A 87 10.36 -33.44 -2.42
C ASN A 87 11.12 -32.13 -2.15
N PHE A 88 12.45 -32.12 -2.19
CA PHE A 88 13.25 -30.91 -2.07
C PHE A 88 13.50 -30.21 -3.41
N THR A 89 13.30 -30.87 -4.55
CA THR A 89 13.45 -30.25 -5.88
C THR A 89 12.30 -29.29 -6.17
N PHE A 90 11.06 -29.76 -6.05
CA PHE A 90 9.87 -29.05 -6.53
C PHE A 90 9.61 -27.70 -5.85
N PRO A 91 9.76 -27.52 -4.53
CA PRO A 91 9.48 -26.24 -3.88
C PRO A 91 10.27 -25.07 -4.47
N PHE A 92 11.55 -25.27 -4.80
CA PHE A 92 12.39 -24.22 -5.37
C PHE A 92 12.13 -23.98 -6.85
N VAL A 93 11.78 -25.04 -7.60
CA VAL A 93 11.39 -24.94 -9.02
C VAL A 93 10.07 -24.21 -9.14
N LEU A 94 9.05 -24.58 -8.36
CA LEU A 94 7.76 -23.91 -8.27
C LEU A 94 7.92 -22.42 -7.92
N LYS A 95 8.77 -22.11 -6.94
CA LYS A 95 9.12 -20.72 -6.58
C LYS A 95 9.76 -19.96 -7.74
N ALA A 96 10.66 -20.59 -8.49
CA ALA A 96 11.28 -19.97 -9.67
C ALA A 96 10.23 -19.74 -10.79
N CYS A 97 9.32 -20.68 -11.02
CA CYS A 97 8.23 -20.57 -11.97
C CYS A 97 7.28 -19.43 -11.65
N SER A 98 6.85 -19.30 -10.39
CA SER A 98 6.03 -18.19 -9.92
C SER A 98 6.71 -16.85 -10.23
N ARG A 99 8.00 -16.69 -9.90
CA ARG A 99 8.74 -15.45 -10.19
C ARG A 99 8.88 -15.14 -11.69
N LEU A 100 8.96 -16.17 -12.52
CA LEU A 100 9.06 -16.01 -13.98
C LEU A 100 7.70 -15.97 -14.68
N GLN A 101 6.59 -16.15 -13.94
CA GLN A 101 5.24 -16.30 -14.49
C GLN A 101 5.14 -17.40 -15.55
N ILE A 102 5.90 -18.48 -15.39
CA ILE A 102 5.89 -19.61 -16.31
C ILE A 102 4.96 -20.69 -15.75
N ASN A 103 3.91 -21.02 -16.50
CA ASN A 103 3.08 -22.18 -16.21
C ASN A 103 3.72 -23.44 -16.80
N LEU A 104 4.62 -24.04 -16.04
CA LEU A 104 5.03 -25.41 -16.27
C LEU A 104 3.97 -26.31 -15.62
N HIS A 105 3.49 -27.33 -16.32
CA HIS A 105 2.58 -28.36 -15.80
C HIS A 105 3.28 -29.21 -14.71
N LEU A 106 3.81 -28.57 -13.67
CA LEU A 106 4.63 -29.17 -12.62
C LEU A 106 3.77 -29.92 -11.63
N HIS A 107 2.53 -29.49 -11.40
CA HIS A 107 1.63 -30.23 -10.52
C HIS A 107 1.34 -31.64 -11.07
N SER A 108 1.07 -31.80 -12.37
CA SER A 108 0.92 -33.14 -12.96
C SER A 108 2.21 -33.96 -12.91
N LEU A 109 3.38 -33.31 -13.01
CA LEU A 109 4.67 -33.96 -12.81
C LEU A 109 4.87 -34.41 -11.36
N ILE A 110 4.48 -33.60 -10.38
CA ILE A 110 4.54 -33.92 -8.94
C ILE A 110 3.69 -35.17 -8.65
N VAL A 111 2.44 -35.20 -9.13
CA VAL A 111 1.53 -36.34 -8.99
C VAL A 111 2.12 -37.59 -9.66
N LYS A 112 2.71 -37.45 -10.86
CA LYS A 112 3.35 -38.58 -11.56
C LYS A 112 4.50 -39.21 -10.77
N TYR A 113 5.21 -38.41 -9.98
CA TYR A 113 6.30 -38.89 -9.11
C TYR A 113 5.82 -39.30 -7.72
N GLY A 114 4.51 -39.18 -7.41
CA GLY A 114 3.93 -39.53 -6.11
C GLY A 114 4.40 -38.62 -4.97
N LEU A 115 4.68 -37.35 -5.27
CA LEU A 115 5.18 -36.36 -4.30
C LEU A 115 4.10 -35.35 -3.86
N ASP A 116 2.85 -35.55 -4.28
CA ASP A 116 1.70 -34.68 -4.05
C ASP A 116 1.18 -34.70 -2.61
N SER A 117 1.59 -35.68 -1.81
CA SER A 117 1.29 -35.78 -0.37
C SER A 117 2.38 -35.18 0.54
N ASP A 118 3.50 -34.73 -0.01
CA ASP A 118 4.57 -34.12 0.79
C ASP A 118 4.24 -32.67 1.18
N ILE A 119 4.32 -32.35 2.47
CA ILE A 119 3.95 -31.04 3.02
C ILE A 119 4.72 -29.87 2.40
N PHE A 120 6.01 -30.04 2.08
CA PHE A 120 6.80 -28.97 1.47
C PHE A 120 6.37 -28.71 0.03
N VAL A 121 6.03 -29.79 -0.70
CA VAL A 121 5.51 -29.72 -2.06
C VAL A 121 4.11 -29.10 -2.08
N GLN A 122 3.22 -29.51 -1.17
CA GLN A 122 1.87 -28.95 -1.02
C GLN A 122 1.92 -27.45 -0.67
N ASN A 123 2.74 -27.05 0.31
CA ASN A 123 2.94 -25.64 0.65
C ASN A 123 3.45 -24.82 -0.55
N ALA A 124 4.35 -25.38 -1.36
CA ALA A 124 4.83 -24.72 -2.57
C ALA A 124 3.76 -24.61 -3.67
N LEU A 125 2.89 -25.62 -3.81
CA LEU A 125 1.76 -25.60 -4.73
C LEU A 125 0.74 -24.53 -4.35
N ILE A 126 0.37 -24.44 -3.06
CA ILE A 126 -0.51 -23.38 -2.53
C ILE A 126 0.05 -22.00 -2.89
N CYS A 127 1.35 -21.78 -2.65
CA CYS A 127 2.01 -20.51 -2.96
C CYS A 127 1.96 -20.15 -4.45
N VAL A 128 2.21 -21.12 -5.35
CA VAL A 128 2.15 -20.89 -6.80
C VAL A 128 0.72 -20.61 -7.25
N TYR A 129 -0.26 -21.38 -6.78
CA TYR A 129 -1.67 -21.14 -7.11
C TYR A 129 -2.14 -19.78 -6.63
N GLY A 130 -1.78 -19.38 -5.40
CA GLY A 130 -2.03 -18.05 -4.87
C GLY A 130 -1.42 -16.96 -5.75
N TYR A 131 -0.16 -17.12 -6.17
CA TYR A 131 0.49 -16.13 -7.05
C TYR A 131 -0.15 -16.04 -8.44
N CYS A 132 -0.67 -17.14 -8.97
CA CYS A 132 -1.42 -17.17 -10.24
C CYS A 132 -2.87 -16.65 -10.12
N GLY A 133 -3.32 -16.29 -8.91
CA GLY A 133 -4.71 -15.90 -8.63
C GLY A 133 -5.71 -17.07 -8.65
N SER A 134 -5.23 -18.31 -8.75
CA SER A 134 -6.06 -19.51 -8.72
C SER A 134 -6.33 -19.98 -7.29
N LEU A 135 -6.99 -19.13 -6.49
CA LEU A 135 -7.22 -19.40 -5.06
C LEU A 135 -8.03 -20.68 -4.82
N GLU A 136 -8.97 -21.02 -5.70
CA GLU A 136 -9.74 -22.26 -5.63
C GLU A 136 -8.83 -23.50 -5.62
N MET A 137 -7.79 -23.52 -6.45
CA MET A 137 -6.81 -24.61 -6.48
C MET A 137 -5.90 -24.59 -5.26
N ALA A 138 -5.54 -23.41 -4.75
CA ALA A 138 -4.76 -23.27 -3.53
C ALA A 138 -5.52 -23.84 -2.32
N VAL A 139 -6.81 -23.51 -2.19
CA VAL A 139 -7.70 -24.05 -1.14
C VAL A 139 -7.87 -25.55 -1.32
N LYS A 140 -8.07 -26.05 -2.54
CA LYS A 140 -8.20 -27.48 -2.78
C LYS A 140 -6.97 -28.27 -2.29
N VAL A 141 -5.76 -27.81 -2.63
CA VAL A 141 -4.52 -28.43 -2.14
C VAL A 141 -4.46 -28.37 -0.61
N PHE A 142 -4.82 -27.24 -0.01
CA PHE A 142 -4.83 -27.05 1.45
C PHE A 142 -5.85 -27.95 2.18
N ASP A 143 -7.03 -28.15 1.59
CA ASP A 143 -8.10 -29.00 2.12
C ASP A 143 -7.75 -30.48 2.03
N GLU A 144 -6.98 -30.90 1.02
CA GLU A 144 -6.51 -32.27 0.82
C GLU A 144 -5.28 -32.63 1.70
N MET A 145 -4.67 -31.67 2.42
CA MET A 145 -3.53 -31.93 3.30
C MET A 145 -3.93 -32.77 4.53
N SER A 146 -3.22 -33.86 4.79
CA SER A 146 -3.44 -34.70 5.97
C SER A 146 -2.93 -34.06 7.26
N GLU A 147 -1.85 -33.28 7.17
CA GLU A 147 -1.26 -32.53 8.27
C GLU A 147 -0.94 -31.12 7.79
N ARG A 148 -1.25 -30.12 8.61
CA ARG A 148 -1.01 -28.70 8.33
C ARG A 148 -0.08 -28.14 9.39
N ASP A 149 0.95 -27.44 8.96
CA ASP A 149 1.88 -26.74 9.85
C ASP A 149 1.70 -25.22 9.76
N SER A 150 2.49 -24.47 10.53
CA SER A 150 2.47 -23.00 10.48
C SER A 150 2.75 -22.47 9.07
N VAL A 151 3.54 -23.18 8.26
CA VAL A 151 3.87 -22.79 6.89
C VAL A 151 2.65 -22.97 5.98
N SER A 152 1.89 -24.05 6.13
CA SER A 152 0.64 -24.29 5.39
C SER A 152 -0.36 -23.16 5.62
N TRP A 153 -0.62 -22.83 6.89
CA TRP A 153 -1.54 -21.75 7.27
C TRP A 153 -1.07 -20.38 6.82
N SER A 154 0.19 -20.01 7.12
CA SER A 154 0.74 -18.71 6.70
C SER A 154 0.72 -18.54 5.18
N THR A 155 0.96 -19.62 4.42
CA THR A 155 0.95 -19.58 2.95
C THR A 155 -0.45 -19.38 2.38
N VAL A 156 -1.47 -20.07 2.91
CA VAL A 156 -2.85 -19.90 2.42
C VAL A 156 -3.39 -18.51 2.80
N ILE A 157 -3.17 -18.05 4.04
CA ILE A 157 -3.57 -16.71 4.51
C ILE A 157 -2.92 -15.62 3.64
N ALA A 158 -1.60 -15.72 3.41
CA ALA A 158 -0.89 -14.76 2.56
C ALA A 158 -1.38 -14.80 1.11
N SER A 159 -1.79 -15.97 0.61
CA SER A 159 -2.32 -16.12 -0.76
C SER A 159 -3.63 -15.35 -0.94
N PHE A 160 -4.57 -15.45 0.00
CA PHE A 160 -5.81 -14.68 -0.02
C PHE A 160 -5.55 -13.18 0.07
N LEU A 161 -4.70 -12.77 1.02
CA LEU A 161 -4.32 -11.37 1.20
C LEU A 161 -3.72 -10.74 -0.07
N ASN A 162 -2.77 -11.43 -0.71
CA ASN A 162 -2.09 -10.93 -1.92
C ASN A 162 -3.04 -10.80 -3.12
N ASN A 163 -4.18 -11.47 -3.09
CA ASN A 163 -5.23 -11.39 -4.12
C ASN A 163 -6.38 -10.45 -3.73
N GLY A 164 -6.27 -9.70 -2.63
CA GLY A 164 -7.24 -8.69 -2.22
C GLY A 164 -8.37 -9.19 -1.31
N TYR A 165 -8.36 -10.47 -0.92
CA TYR A 165 -9.39 -11.10 -0.08
C TYR A 165 -9.00 -11.01 1.40
N ALA A 166 -8.97 -9.78 1.93
CA ALA A 166 -8.50 -9.50 3.29
C ALA A 166 -9.42 -10.05 4.38
N SER A 167 -10.74 -10.08 4.16
CA SER A 167 -11.71 -10.62 5.13
C SER A 167 -11.55 -12.14 5.25
N GLU A 168 -11.50 -12.82 4.11
CA GLU A 168 -11.37 -14.27 4.02
C GLU A 168 -10.00 -14.75 4.57
N ALA A 169 -8.95 -13.93 4.42
CA ALA A 169 -7.67 -14.18 5.07
C ALA A 169 -7.76 -14.18 6.61
N LEU A 170 -8.62 -13.34 7.19
CA LEU A 170 -8.88 -13.32 8.63
C LEU A 170 -9.75 -14.50 9.06
N ASP A 171 -10.72 -14.90 8.25
CA ASP A 171 -11.53 -16.12 8.51
C ASP A 171 -10.63 -17.37 8.54
N LEU A 172 -9.65 -17.45 7.64
CA LEU A 172 -8.63 -18.52 7.67
C LEU A 172 -7.75 -18.45 8.92
N PHE A 173 -7.40 -17.24 9.38
CA PHE A 173 -6.65 -17.08 10.62
C PHE A 173 -7.48 -17.45 11.87
N GLU A 174 -8.79 -17.21 11.87
CA GLU A 174 -9.69 -17.70 12.90
C GLU A 174 -9.75 -19.23 12.91
N LYS A 175 -9.89 -19.85 11.73
CA LYS A 175 -9.83 -21.32 11.60
C LYS A 175 -8.51 -21.90 12.10
N MET A 176 -7.37 -21.25 11.80
CA MET A 176 -6.06 -21.65 12.31
C MET A 176 -6.03 -21.67 13.85
N GLN A 177 -6.63 -20.66 14.50
CA GLN A 177 -6.66 -20.57 15.96
C GLN A 177 -7.51 -21.66 16.63
N LEU A 178 -8.44 -22.27 15.90
CA LEU A 178 -9.25 -23.39 16.39
C LEU A 178 -8.52 -24.74 16.29
N GLU A 179 -7.34 -24.78 15.67
CA GLU A 179 -6.57 -26.01 15.48
C GLU A 179 -5.54 -26.17 16.61
N ASP A 180 -5.77 -27.12 17.53
CA ASP A 180 -5.06 -27.27 18.82
C ASP A 180 -3.51 -27.33 18.77
N LYS A 181 -2.92 -27.58 17.59
CA LYS A 181 -1.48 -27.83 17.43
C LYS A 181 -0.72 -26.74 16.68
N VAL A 182 -1.38 -25.70 16.18
CA VAL A 182 -0.72 -24.71 15.32
C VAL A 182 -0.70 -23.34 15.99
N VAL A 183 0.50 -22.90 16.39
CA VAL A 183 0.70 -21.57 16.96
C VAL A 183 1.07 -20.60 15.83
N PRO A 184 0.38 -19.45 15.72
CA PRO A 184 0.76 -18.40 14.77
C PRO A 184 2.17 -17.88 15.00
N ASP A 185 3.00 -17.90 13.96
CA ASP A 185 4.32 -17.30 13.97
C ASP A 185 4.33 -15.84 13.45
N GLU A 186 5.52 -15.23 13.42
CA GLU A 186 5.70 -13.86 12.92
C GLU A 186 5.19 -13.67 11.48
N VAL A 187 5.33 -14.67 10.60
CA VAL A 187 4.90 -14.58 9.20
C VAL A 187 3.38 -14.56 9.09
N THR A 188 2.71 -15.41 9.89
CA THR A 188 1.25 -15.38 10.02
C THR A 188 0.79 -14.02 10.54
N MET A 189 1.42 -13.52 11.62
CA MET A 189 1.01 -12.24 12.22
C MET A 189 1.23 -11.04 11.28
N LEU A 190 2.28 -11.04 10.46
CA LEU A 190 2.48 -10.00 9.44
C LEU A 190 1.35 -10.00 8.40
N SER A 191 0.90 -11.18 7.96
CA SER A 191 -0.22 -11.32 7.03
C SER A 191 -1.53 -10.83 7.65
N VAL A 192 -1.79 -11.20 8.91
CA VAL A 192 -2.98 -10.76 9.67
C VAL A 192 -2.98 -9.23 9.86
N ILE A 193 -1.86 -8.63 10.28
CA ILE A 193 -1.73 -7.17 10.42
C ILE A 193 -2.00 -6.47 9.09
N SER A 194 -1.48 -7.01 7.99
CA SER A 194 -1.70 -6.45 6.65
C SER A 194 -3.16 -6.56 6.20
N ALA A 195 -3.86 -7.65 6.52
CA ALA A 195 -5.28 -7.80 6.25
C ALA A 195 -6.10 -6.74 7.01
N ILE A 196 -5.83 -6.55 8.30
CA ILE A 196 -6.47 -5.53 9.14
C ILE A 196 -6.20 -4.12 8.59
N SER A 197 -4.97 -3.86 8.18
CA SER A 197 -4.53 -2.61 7.57
C SER A 197 -5.32 -2.28 6.29
N HIS A 198 -5.67 -3.30 5.49
CA HIS A 198 -6.52 -3.13 4.30
C HIS A 198 -7.99 -2.86 4.66
N LEU A 199 -8.51 -3.53 5.69
CA LEU A 199 -9.90 -3.33 6.16
C LEU A 199 -10.08 -2.01 6.93
N GLY A 200 -9.00 -1.44 7.48
CA GLY A 200 -9.06 -0.23 8.30
C GLY A 200 -9.73 -0.45 9.67
N ASP A 201 -9.79 -1.70 10.15
CA ASP A 201 -10.43 -2.05 11.42
C ASP A 201 -9.50 -1.78 12.60
N LEU A 202 -9.75 -0.69 13.34
CA LEU A 202 -8.93 -0.29 14.46
C LEU A 202 -9.08 -1.24 15.67
N GLU A 203 -10.28 -1.74 15.93
CA GLU A 203 -10.51 -2.57 17.12
C GLU A 203 -9.85 -3.94 16.95
N LEU A 204 -9.93 -4.51 15.74
CA LEU A 204 -9.19 -5.71 15.41
C LEU A 204 -7.67 -5.47 15.46
N GLY A 205 -7.20 -4.28 15.03
CA GLY A 205 -5.81 -3.87 15.18
C GLY A 205 -5.32 -3.83 16.64
N ARG A 206 -6.13 -3.30 17.56
CA ARG A 206 -5.84 -3.32 19.01
C ARG A 206 -5.83 -4.74 19.56
N TRP A 207 -6.80 -5.56 19.17
CA TRP A 207 -6.88 -6.96 19.56
C TRP A 207 -5.64 -7.73 19.11
N VAL A 208 -5.21 -7.58 17.85
CA VAL A 208 -4.00 -8.24 17.33
C VAL A 208 -2.74 -7.80 18.06
N ARG A 209 -2.59 -6.50 18.35
CA ARG A 209 -1.45 -6.04 19.15
C ARG A 209 -1.39 -6.71 20.52
N ALA A 210 -2.53 -6.80 21.21
CA ALA A 210 -2.61 -7.49 22.51
C ALA A 210 -2.35 -9.00 22.36
N PHE A 211 -2.84 -9.62 21.29
CA PHE A 211 -2.65 -11.03 20.97
C PHE A 211 -1.16 -11.36 20.74
N ILE A 212 -0.44 -10.57 19.94
CA ILE A 212 1.02 -10.72 19.73
C ILE A 212 1.77 -10.67 21.07
N GLY A 213 1.39 -9.76 21.97
CA GLY A 213 1.95 -9.67 23.31
C GLY A 213 1.69 -10.94 24.16
N ARG A 214 0.48 -11.51 24.07
CA ARG A 214 0.14 -12.77 24.78
C ARG A 214 0.86 -13.99 24.22
N LEU A 215 1.14 -14.03 22.91
CA LEU A 215 1.95 -15.08 22.30
C LEU A 215 3.42 -15.04 22.73
N GLY A 216 3.86 -13.98 23.42
CA GLY A 216 5.26 -13.80 23.78
C GLY A 216 6.16 -13.52 22.56
N LEU A 217 5.57 -13.18 21.42
CA LEU A 217 6.33 -12.77 20.24
C LEU A 217 6.98 -11.42 20.54
N GLY A 218 8.31 -11.40 20.59
CA GLY A 218 9.05 -10.14 20.66
C GLY A 218 8.69 -9.26 19.47
N VAL A 219 8.40 -7.98 19.71
CA VAL A 219 8.10 -7.05 18.61
C VAL A 219 9.38 -6.77 17.85
N SER A 220 9.62 -7.58 16.82
CA SER A 220 10.70 -7.40 15.87
C SER A 220 10.55 -6.04 15.16
N VAL A 221 11.60 -5.61 14.46
CA VAL A 221 11.51 -4.42 13.62
C VAL A 221 10.44 -4.58 12.53
N ALA A 222 10.23 -5.80 12.01
CA ALA A 222 9.23 -6.08 10.99
C ALA A 222 7.81 -5.96 11.56
N LEU A 223 7.51 -6.64 12.68
CA LEU A 223 6.20 -6.56 13.34
C LEU A 223 5.90 -5.14 13.81
N GLY A 224 6.87 -4.46 14.42
CA GLY A 224 6.71 -3.09 14.89
C GLY A 224 6.41 -2.11 13.75
N THR A 225 7.12 -2.22 12.63
CA THR A 225 6.86 -1.40 11.43
C THR A 225 5.48 -1.69 10.85
N ALA A 226 5.07 -2.96 10.77
CA ALA A 226 3.75 -3.36 10.28
C ALA A 226 2.61 -2.83 11.18
N LEU A 227 2.78 -2.90 12.50
CA LEU A 227 1.82 -2.32 13.46
C LEU A 227 1.72 -0.80 13.33
N ILE A 228 2.83 -0.09 13.14
CA ILE A 228 2.85 1.37 12.92
C ILE A 228 2.04 1.73 11.67
N ASP A 229 2.29 1.06 10.54
CA ASP A 229 1.55 1.29 9.28
C ASP A 229 0.06 0.95 9.43
N MET A 230 -0.25 -0.20 10.05
CA MET A 230 -1.64 -0.62 10.29
C MET A 230 -2.39 0.40 11.14
N PHE A 231 -1.85 0.82 12.29
CA PHE A 231 -2.53 1.81 13.14
C PHE A 231 -2.73 3.15 12.43
N SER A 232 -1.77 3.57 11.60
CA SER A 232 -1.93 4.78 10.79
C SER A 232 -3.07 4.60 9.78
N ARG A 233 -3.12 3.49 9.05
CA ARG A 233 -4.17 3.21 8.06
C ARG A 233 -5.56 2.98 8.67
N CYS A 234 -5.64 2.49 9.90
CA CYS A 234 -6.88 2.41 10.70
C CYS A 234 -7.28 3.76 11.33
N GLY A 235 -6.57 4.85 11.00
CA GLY A 235 -6.92 6.20 11.43
C GLY A 235 -6.45 6.57 12.84
N SER A 236 -5.55 5.80 13.45
CA SER A 236 -5.07 6.00 14.82
C SER A 236 -3.55 6.20 14.89
N ILE A 237 -3.08 7.35 14.42
CA ILE A 237 -1.65 7.71 14.43
C ILE A 237 -1.04 7.75 15.84
N ASP A 238 -1.83 8.03 16.88
CA ASP A 238 -1.35 8.02 18.26
C ASP A 238 -0.90 6.62 18.71
N GLU A 239 -1.62 5.58 18.31
CA GLU A 239 -1.24 4.18 18.61
C GLU A 239 0.05 3.80 17.86
N SER A 240 0.25 4.31 16.65
CA SER A 240 1.51 4.16 15.90
C SER A 240 2.68 4.77 16.68
N ILE A 241 2.51 5.96 17.28
CA ILE A 241 3.55 6.60 18.12
C ILE A 241 3.86 5.72 19.34
N VAL A 242 2.83 5.22 20.04
CA VAL A 242 3.04 4.36 21.22
C VAL A 242 3.77 3.07 20.84
N VAL A 243 3.45 2.46 19.69
CA VAL A 243 4.20 1.29 19.20
C VAL A 243 5.66 1.67 18.94
N PHE A 244 5.90 2.76 18.21
CA PHE A 244 7.25 3.23 17.88
C PHE A 244 8.10 3.51 19.12
N GLU A 245 7.54 4.16 20.13
CA GLU A 245 8.22 4.48 21.40
C GLU A 245 8.63 3.23 22.18
N LYS A 246 7.81 2.17 22.13
CA LYS A 246 8.08 0.90 22.81
C LYS A 246 9.09 0.01 22.08
N MET A 247 9.45 0.32 20.83
CA MET A 247 10.43 -0.47 20.08
C MET A 247 11.86 -0.23 20.57
N ALA A 248 12.56 -1.32 20.91
CA ALA A 248 13.96 -1.27 21.35
C ALA A 248 14.93 -0.95 20.21
N VAL A 249 14.66 -1.48 19.01
CA VAL A 249 15.47 -1.27 17.80
C VAL A 249 14.61 -0.65 16.72
N ARG A 250 15.12 0.38 16.08
CA ARG A 250 14.44 1.13 15.00
C ARG A 250 15.40 1.28 13.83
N ASN A 251 14.93 0.98 12.63
CA ASN A 251 15.68 1.17 11.39
C ASN A 251 15.00 2.24 10.53
N VAL A 252 15.59 2.50 9.35
CA VAL A 252 15.05 3.47 8.38
C VAL A 252 13.57 3.23 8.11
N LEU A 253 13.14 1.97 7.90
CA LEU A 253 11.75 1.62 7.62
C LEU A 253 10.80 2.03 8.75
N THR A 254 11.22 1.83 10.01
CA THR A 254 10.40 2.17 11.19
C THR A 254 10.17 3.68 11.31
N TRP A 255 11.24 4.47 11.11
CA TRP A 255 11.16 5.93 11.12
C TRP A 255 10.31 6.45 9.96
N THR A 256 10.54 5.94 8.75
CA THR A 256 9.81 6.33 7.55
C THR A 256 8.33 6.03 7.65
N ALA A 257 7.94 4.86 8.18
CA ALA A 257 6.54 4.50 8.38
C ALA A 257 5.83 5.52 9.30
N LEU A 258 6.46 5.91 10.41
CA LEU A 258 5.88 6.89 11.33
C LEU A 258 5.83 8.31 10.73
N ILE A 259 6.90 8.76 10.05
CA ILE A 259 6.94 10.07 9.38
C ILE A 259 5.83 10.17 8.33
N ASN A 260 5.67 9.14 7.49
CA ASN A 260 4.59 9.07 6.50
C ASN A 260 3.22 9.13 7.16
N GLY A 261 3.01 8.35 8.21
CA GLY A 261 1.77 8.35 9.00
C GLY A 261 1.46 9.74 9.56
N LEU A 262 2.42 10.42 10.19
CA LEU A 262 2.22 11.78 10.70
C LEU A 262 1.85 12.76 9.59
N GLY A 263 2.51 12.69 8.43
CA GLY A 263 2.25 13.53 7.27
C GLY A 263 0.84 13.35 6.69
N VAL A 264 0.36 12.12 6.53
CA VAL A 264 -1.01 11.86 6.02
C VAL A 264 -2.08 12.16 7.07
N HIS A 265 -1.75 12.26 8.36
CA HIS A 265 -2.68 12.68 9.40
C HIS A 265 -2.72 14.21 9.63
N GLY A 266 -1.89 14.98 8.93
CA GLY A 266 -1.78 16.44 9.09
C GLY A 266 -0.92 16.89 10.27
N ARG A 267 -0.14 15.98 10.88
CA ARG A 267 0.77 16.28 12.00
C ARG A 267 2.17 16.63 11.48
N SER A 268 2.24 17.61 10.58
CA SER A 268 3.44 17.92 9.80
C SER A 268 4.64 18.36 10.64
N THR A 269 4.40 19.13 11.71
CA THR A 269 5.44 19.57 12.64
C THR A 269 6.06 18.39 13.40
N GLU A 270 5.24 17.43 13.81
CA GLU A 270 5.71 16.20 14.45
C GLU A 270 6.45 15.30 13.47
N ALA A 271 6.00 15.21 12.22
CA ALA A 271 6.72 14.49 11.17
C ALA A 271 8.15 15.04 10.98
N LEU A 272 8.31 16.36 10.97
CA LEU A 272 9.62 17.03 10.93
C LEU A 272 10.45 16.75 12.19
N ALA A 273 9.83 16.80 13.37
CA ALA A 273 10.50 16.47 14.63
C ALA A 273 11.03 15.03 14.61
N MET A 274 10.25 14.08 14.10
CA MET A 274 10.66 12.68 13.94
C MET A 274 11.80 12.52 12.92
N PHE A 275 11.78 13.25 11.80
CA PHE A 275 12.90 13.28 10.87
C PHE A 275 14.19 13.83 11.50
N HIS A 276 14.11 14.90 12.28
CA HIS A 276 15.28 15.41 13.01
C HIS A 276 15.77 14.42 14.08
N SER A 277 14.86 13.74 14.78
CA SER A 277 15.20 12.71 15.76
C SER A 277 15.88 11.48 15.13
N MET A 278 15.40 11.05 13.95
CA MET A 278 16.03 10.02 13.12
C MET A 278 17.49 10.36 12.82
N ARG A 279 17.75 11.59 12.36
CA ARG A 279 19.10 12.09 12.07
C ARG A 279 19.98 12.13 13.31
N LYS A 280 19.46 12.62 14.44
CA LYS A 280 20.19 12.66 15.73
C LYS A 280 20.54 11.25 16.23
N SER A 281 19.70 10.26 15.90
CA SER A 281 19.93 8.85 16.23
C SER A 281 20.94 8.16 15.29
N GLY A 282 21.53 8.89 14.33
CA GLY A 282 22.50 8.34 13.37
C GLY A 282 21.89 7.48 12.26
N VAL A 283 20.56 7.39 12.18
CA VAL A 283 19.86 6.62 11.14
C VAL A 283 19.79 7.49 9.88
N GLN A 284 20.37 7.02 8.79
CA GLN A 284 20.42 7.76 7.52
C GLN A 284 19.06 7.69 6.80
N PRO A 285 18.46 8.83 6.44
CA PRO A 285 17.28 8.88 5.59
C PRO A 285 17.54 8.29 4.21
N ASP A 286 16.55 7.58 3.67
CA ASP A 286 16.53 7.12 2.28
C ASP A 286 15.58 7.98 1.41
N TYR A 287 15.49 7.68 0.12
CA TYR A 287 14.59 8.37 -0.80
C TYR A 287 13.12 8.33 -0.35
N VAL A 288 12.67 7.22 0.24
CA VAL A 288 11.28 7.09 0.72
C VAL A 288 11.04 8.01 1.92
N THR A 289 12.04 8.13 2.80
CA THR A 289 12.03 9.05 3.94
C THR A 289 11.85 10.49 3.47
N PHE A 290 12.64 10.94 2.48
CA PHE A 290 12.54 12.31 1.96
C PHE A 290 11.19 12.59 1.33
N SER A 291 10.66 11.68 0.51
CA SER A 291 9.30 11.80 -0.02
C SER A 291 8.26 11.95 1.11
N GLY A 292 8.39 11.14 2.17
CA GLY A 292 7.53 11.23 3.35
C GLY A 292 7.52 12.60 4.03
N VAL A 293 8.71 13.14 4.30
CA VAL A 293 8.84 14.45 4.96
C VAL A 293 8.37 15.58 4.04
N LEU A 294 8.66 15.51 2.74
CA LEU A 294 8.18 16.50 1.76
C LEU A 294 6.64 16.47 1.64
N VAL A 295 6.01 15.29 1.65
CA VAL A 295 4.53 15.18 1.72
C VAL A 295 4.00 15.80 3.01
N ALA A 296 4.66 15.58 4.15
CA ALA A 296 4.28 16.24 5.40
C ALA A 296 4.40 17.77 5.29
N CYS A 297 5.47 18.29 4.66
CA CYS A 297 5.60 19.73 4.39
C CYS A 297 4.49 20.24 3.47
N SER A 298 4.14 19.47 2.44
CA SER A 298 3.04 19.78 1.51
C SER A 298 1.69 19.87 2.22
N HIS A 299 1.40 18.97 3.14
CA HIS A 299 0.14 18.97 3.88
C HIS A 299 0.10 20.01 5.01
N GLY A 300 1.26 20.49 5.45
CA GLY A 300 1.39 21.51 6.51
C GLY A 300 1.65 22.92 6.00
N GLY A 301 1.81 23.12 4.69
CA GLY A 301 2.14 24.42 4.10
C GLY A 301 3.55 24.93 4.44
N LEU A 302 4.47 24.02 4.76
CA LEU A 302 5.83 24.32 5.23
C LEU A 302 6.78 24.47 4.04
N VAL A 303 6.60 25.54 3.27
CA VAL A 303 7.33 25.77 2.00
C VAL A 303 8.84 25.89 2.23
N LYS A 304 9.24 26.63 3.27
CA LYS A 304 10.66 26.88 3.58
C LYS A 304 11.35 25.58 3.99
N GLU A 305 10.75 24.84 4.91
CA GLU A 305 11.24 23.55 5.38
C GLU A 305 11.29 22.54 4.23
N GLY A 306 10.29 22.56 3.35
CA GLY A 306 10.28 21.76 2.13
C GLY A 306 11.49 22.01 1.24
N TRP A 307 11.85 23.28 0.99
CA TRP A 307 13.06 23.65 0.27
C TRP A 307 14.34 23.20 1.00
N ASP A 308 14.45 23.47 2.30
CA ASP A 308 15.61 23.07 3.10
C ASP A 308 15.85 21.56 3.02
N ILE A 309 14.78 20.76 3.09
CA ILE A 309 14.84 19.30 2.96
C ILE A 309 15.23 18.90 1.55
N PHE A 310 14.57 19.44 0.53
CA PHE A 310 14.82 19.09 -0.88
C PHE A 310 16.27 19.37 -1.28
N GLU A 311 16.82 20.53 -0.88
CA GLU A 311 18.22 20.88 -1.13
C GLU A 311 19.18 19.98 -0.36
N SER A 312 18.80 19.56 0.87
CA SER A 312 19.65 18.69 1.70
C SER A 312 19.92 17.34 1.04
N ILE A 313 18.99 16.81 0.22
CA ILE A 313 19.15 15.53 -0.49
C ILE A 313 20.47 15.52 -1.27
N ARG A 314 20.71 16.60 -2.04
CA ARG A 314 21.94 16.76 -2.82
C ARG A 314 23.10 17.28 -1.97
N LYS A 315 22.89 18.37 -1.22
CA LYS A 315 23.98 19.09 -0.52
C LYS A 315 24.56 18.31 0.66
N VAL A 316 23.71 17.62 1.42
CA VAL A 316 24.08 16.93 2.66
C VAL A 316 24.26 15.43 2.43
N TYR A 317 23.30 14.79 1.77
CA TYR A 317 23.29 13.33 1.61
C TYR A 317 23.96 12.83 0.32
N ARG A 318 24.36 13.75 -0.57
CA ARG A 318 25.00 13.44 -1.87
C ARG A 318 24.18 12.46 -2.71
N MET A 319 22.85 12.56 -2.60
CA MET A 319 21.87 11.81 -3.36
C MET A 319 21.25 12.72 -4.42
N ASP A 320 20.88 12.18 -5.56
CA ASP A 320 20.15 12.94 -6.57
C ASP A 320 18.64 12.86 -6.32
N PRO A 321 17.92 13.99 -6.26
CA PRO A 321 16.47 13.95 -6.10
C PRO A 321 15.81 13.16 -7.25
N LEU A 322 15.07 12.11 -6.89
CA LEU A 322 14.19 11.38 -7.80
C LEU A 322 12.96 12.19 -8.21
N LEU A 323 12.30 11.75 -9.28
CA LEU A 323 11.09 12.35 -9.85
C LEU A 323 9.98 12.60 -8.80
N ASP A 324 9.82 11.68 -7.85
CA ASP A 324 8.82 11.78 -6.79
C ASP A 324 9.09 12.96 -5.84
N HIS A 325 10.35 13.29 -5.54
CA HIS A 325 10.69 14.46 -4.71
C HIS A 325 10.34 15.77 -5.42
N TYR A 326 10.58 15.84 -6.74
CA TYR A 326 10.14 16.99 -7.54
C TYR A 326 8.62 17.11 -7.55
N GLY A 327 7.91 15.98 -7.67
CA GLY A 327 6.45 15.94 -7.54
C GLY A 327 5.95 16.47 -6.20
N CYS A 328 6.61 16.13 -5.09
CA CYS A 328 6.29 16.66 -3.78
C CYS A 328 6.54 18.16 -3.68
N MET A 329 7.65 18.68 -4.24
CA MET A 329 7.93 20.12 -4.28
C MET A 329 6.91 20.90 -5.11
N VAL A 330 6.45 20.33 -6.23
CA VAL A 330 5.39 20.93 -7.04
C VAL A 330 4.06 20.96 -6.28
N ASP A 331 3.76 19.92 -5.50
CA ASP A 331 2.58 19.93 -4.62
C ASP A 331 2.70 21.00 -3.52
N ILE A 332 3.88 21.12 -2.88
CA ILE A 332 4.17 22.16 -1.86
C ILE A 332 3.94 23.57 -2.44
N LEU A 333 4.61 23.89 -3.55
CA LEU A 333 4.51 25.21 -4.19
C LEU A 333 3.10 25.47 -4.74
N GLY A 334 2.48 24.43 -5.31
CA GLY A 334 1.14 24.48 -5.86
C GLY A 334 0.09 24.79 -4.79
N ARG A 335 0.12 24.10 -3.64
CA ARG A 335 -0.79 24.37 -2.52
C ARG A 335 -0.56 25.74 -1.90
N ALA A 336 0.69 26.20 -1.84
CA ALA A 336 1.05 27.54 -1.37
C ALA A 336 0.63 28.67 -2.33
N GLY A 337 0.16 28.36 -3.54
CA GLY A 337 -0.23 29.36 -4.54
C GLY A 337 0.94 29.96 -5.31
N LEU A 338 2.16 29.44 -5.11
CA LEU A 338 3.39 29.87 -5.80
C LEU A 338 3.48 29.24 -7.20
N LEU A 339 2.43 29.45 -8.00
CA LEU A 339 2.20 28.69 -9.24
C LEU A 339 3.26 28.94 -10.33
N ASN A 340 3.72 30.18 -10.47
CA ASN A 340 4.77 30.52 -11.43
C ASN A 340 6.11 29.89 -11.03
N GLU A 341 6.44 29.93 -9.73
CA GLU A 341 7.63 29.27 -9.20
C GLU A 341 7.56 27.75 -9.41
N ALA A 342 6.40 27.15 -9.18
CA ALA A 342 6.15 25.73 -9.45
C ALA A 342 6.33 25.39 -10.94
N TYR A 343 5.84 26.24 -11.85
CA TYR A 343 6.03 26.04 -13.29
C TYR A 343 7.51 26.12 -13.69
N ASP A 344 8.21 27.16 -13.24
CA ASP A 344 9.63 27.35 -13.53
C ASP A 344 10.50 26.26 -12.90
N PHE A 345 10.07 25.73 -11.75
CA PHE A 345 10.72 24.59 -11.11
C PHE A 345 10.59 23.32 -11.96
N VAL A 346 9.40 23.04 -12.50
CA VAL A 346 9.18 21.88 -13.40
C VAL A 346 9.98 22.01 -14.69
N GLU A 347 10.04 23.20 -15.28
CA GLU A 347 10.82 23.43 -16.51
C GLU A 347 12.34 23.29 -16.28
N ARG A 348 12.83 23.56 -15.06
CA ARG A 348 14.25 23.43 -14.68
C ARG A 348 14.64 22.03 -14.22
N MET A 349 13.72 21.06 -14.23
CA MET A 349 14.03 19.69 -13.82
C MET A 349 15.13 19.08 -14.70
N PRO A 350 16.13 18.38 -14.11
CA PRO A 350 17.20 17.75 -14.88
C PRO A 350 16.73 16.49 -15.64
N MET A 351 15.53 16.00 -15.32
CA MET A 351 14.88 14.87 -15.98
C MET A 351 13.55 15.29 -16.61
N LYS A 352 13.09 14.54 -17.61
CA LYS A 352 11.81 14.78 -18.28
C LYS A 352 10.64 14.66 -17.28
N PRO A 353 9.82 15.70 -17.06
CA PRO A 353 8.67 15.61 -16.17
C PRO A 353 7.62 14.63 -16.71
N ASN A 354 6.99 13.85 -15.84
CA ASN A 354 5.91 12.94 -16.21
C ASN A 354 4.54 13.64 -16.18
N SER A 355 3.49 12.94 -16.63
CA SER A 355 2.11 13.47 -16.62
C SER A 355 1.61 13.77 -15.20
N ILE A 356 2.07 13.03 -14.18
CA ILE A 356 1.62 13.19 -12.80
C ILE A 356 2.02 14.56 -12.26
N ILE A 357 3.27 14.99 -12.44
CA ILE A 357 3.75 16.31 -11.97
C ILE A 357 2.97 17.45 -12.61
N TRP A 358 2.75 17.38 -13.93
CA TRP A 358 1.94 18.39 -14.62
C TRP A 358 0.47 18.37 -14.20
N ARG A 359 -0.11 17.20 -13.90
CA ARG A 359 -1.46 17.08 -13.34
C ARG A 359 -1.56 17.69 -11.94
N THR A 360 -0.54 17.50 -11.09
CA THR A 360 -0.45 18.14 -9.78
C THR A 360 -0.45 19.66 -9.91
N LEU A 361 0.39 20.20 -10.80
CA LEU A 361 0.44 21.64 -11.06
C LEU A 361 -0.88 22.16 -11.67
N LEU A 362 -1.51 21.40 -12.57
CA LEU A 362 -2.81 21.76 -13.13
C LEU A 362 -3.88 21.83 -12.04
N GLY A 363 -3.92 20.86 -11.12
CA GLY A 363 -4.81 20.87 -9.97
C GLY A 363 -4.60 22.10 -9.07
N ALA A 364 -3.34 22.47 -8.81
CA ALA A 364 -3.02 23.69 -8.07
C ALA A 364 -3.49 24.96 -8.79
N CYS A 365 -3.30 25.05 -10.12
CA CYS A 365 -3.79 26.18 -10.91
C CYS A 365 -5.32 26.34 -10.81
N VAL A 366 -6.06 25.22 -10.75
CA VAL A 366 -7.52 25.23 -10.56
C VAL A 366 -7.90 25.75 -9.19
N ASN A 367 -7.27 25.22 -8.13
CA ASN A 367 -7.58 25.60 -6.76
C ASN A 367 -7.32 27.08 -6.49
N HIS A 368 -6.33 27.67 -7.17
CA HIS A 368 -5.96 29.09 -7.07
C HIS A 368 -6.54 29.96 -8.22
N ASN A 369 -7.46 29.42 -9.03
CA ASN A 369 -8.14 30.12 -10.12
C ASN A 369 -7.21 30.80 -11.17
N ASN A 370 -6.05 30.20 -11.46
CA ASN A 370 -5.10 30.71 -12.46
C ASN A 370 -5.28 30.02 -13.81
N LEU A 371 -6.22 30.52 -14.60
CA LEU A 371 -6.61 29.94 -15.91
C LEU A 371 -5.50 30.04 -16.96
N GLY A 372 -4.74 31.14 -16.95
CA GLY A 372 -3.67 31.37 -17.92
C GLY A 372 -2.58 30.31 -17.83
N LEU A 373 -2.17 29.98 -16.60
CA LEU A 373 -1.17 28.92 -16.38
C LEU A 373 -1.76 27.52 -16.59
N ALA A 374 -3.03 27.30 -16.22
CA ALA A 374 -3.72 26.02 -16.45
C ALA A 374 -3.71 25.61 -17.93
N GLU A 375 -3.97 26.53 -18.86
CA GLU A 375 -3.93 26.25 -20.31
C GLU A 375 -2.51 25.97 -20.80
N LYS A 376 -1.49 26.68 -20.29
CA LYS A 376 -0.08 26.37 -20.60
C LYS A 376 0.31 24.96 -20.15
N VAL A 377 -0.06 24.59 -18.93
CA VAL A 377 0.21 23.25 -18.36
C VAL A 377 -0.53 22.18 -19.15
N LYS A 378 -1.79 22.42 -19.53
CA LYS A 378 -2.57 21.51 -20.39
C LYS A 378 -1.89 21.25 -21.73
N ALA A 379 -1.33 22.29 -22.36
CA ALA A 379 -0.60 22.14 -23.61
C ALA A 379 0.66 21.27 -23.43
N LYS A 380 1.34 21.35 -22.29
CA LYS A 380 2.47 20.46 -21.93
C LYS A 380 2.02 19.01 -21.73
N ILE A 381 0.92 18.78 -20.99
CA ILE A 381 0.35 17.43 -20.80
C ILE A 381 0.01 16.79 -22.15
N SER A 382 -0.67 17.52 -23.03
CA SER A 382 -1.09 17.03 -24.34
C SER A 382 0.08 16.62 -25.25
N LYS A 383 1.26 17.22 -25.07
CA LYS A 383 2.50 16.85 -25.78
C LYS A 383 3.20 15.62 -25.20
N ILE A 384 3.03 15.35 -23.91
CA ILE A 384 3.70 14.26 -23.19
C ILE A 384 2.89 12.96 -23.27
N SER A 385 1.56 13.07 -23.25
CA SER A 385 0.67 11.91 -23.26
C SER A 385 -0.24 11.92 -24.50
N SER A 386 -0.02 10.97 -25.41
CA SER A 386 -1.01 10.58 -26.40
C SER A 386 -2.14 9.82 -25.67
N SER A 387 -3.25 10.50 -25.35
CA SER A 387 -4.52 9.91 -24.89
C SER A 387 -4.47 9.10 -23.58
N GLN A 388 -4.53 9.76 -22.41
CA GLN A 388 -4.98 9.11 -21.17
C GLN A 388 -6.34 9.64 -20.68
N ASN A 389 -7.16 8.73 -20.14
CA ASN A 389 -8.52 9.01 -19.70
C ASN A 389 -8.59 9.97 -18.49
N GLY A 390 -7.56 10.00 -17.64
CA GLY A 390 -7.50 10.86 -16.45
C GLY A 390 -7.31 12.35 -16.74
N ASP A 391 -6.69 12.72 -17.86
CA ASP A 391 -6.49 14.12 -18.25
C ASP A 391 -7.81 14.82 -18.56
N LEU A 392 -8.73 14.10 -19.20
CA LEU A 392 -10.03 14.63 -19.58
C LEU A 392 -10.92 14.87 -18.34
N VAL A 393 -10.84 14.02 -17.32
CA VAL A 393 -11.56 14.23 -16.04
C VAL A 393 -11.04 15.48 -15.33
N LEU A 394 -9.71 15.62 -15.20
CA LEU A 394 -9.11 16.78 -14.55
C LEU A 394 -9.43 18.08 -15.31
N LEU A 395 -9.36 18.06 -16.64
CA LEU A 395 -9.73 19.20 -17.50
C LEU A 395 -11.21 19.56 -17.44
N SER A 396 -12.10 18.57 -17.36
CA SER A 396 -13.53 18.81 -17.14
C SER A 396 -13.78 19.52 -15.80
N ASN A 397 -13.00 19.16 -14.77
CA ASN A 397 -13.06 19.83 -13.46
C ASN A 397 -12.45 21.25 -13.53
N VAL A 398 -11.33 21.45 -14.24
CA VAL A 398 -10.71 22.77 -14.47
C VAL A 398 -11.73 23.75 -15.07
N TYR A 399 -12.36 23.37 -16.18
CA TYR A 399 -13.34 24.22 -16.85
C TYR A 399 -14.60 24.45 -16.02
N GLY A 400 -14.99 23.46 -15.20
CA GLY A 400 -16.07 23.61 -14.23
C GLY A 400 -15.78 24.65 -13.16
N ALA A 401 -14.62 24.57 -12.51
CA ALA A 401 -14.21 25.52 -11.47
C ALA A 401 -14.00 26.93 -12.02
N ALA A 402 -13.60 27.04 -13.29
CA ALA A 402 -13.39 28.30 -14.01
C ALA A 402 -14.69 28.97 -14.52
N GLY A 403 -15.85 28.34 -14.37
CA GLY A 403 -17.10 28.81 -14.98
C GLY A 403 -17.15 28.74 -16.52
N ARG A 404 -16.22 27.98 -17.15
CA ARG A 404 -16.10 27.83 -18.61
C ARG A 404 -16.88 26.59 -19.09
N TRP A 405 -18.20 26.71 -19.10
CA TRP A 405 -19.12 25.58 -19.27
C TRP A 405 -19.12 24.98 -20.68
N VAL A 406 -18.88 25.78 -21.72
CA VAL A 406 -18.85 25.32 -23.12
C VAL A 406 -17.70 24.35 -23.35
N GLU A 407 -16.51 24.70 -22.85
CA GLU A 407 -15.32 23.89 -22.92
C GLU A 407 -15.47 22.62 -22.06
N LYS A 408 -16.10 22.73 -20.88
CA LYS A 408 -16.46 21.56 -20.06
C LYS A 408 -17.38 20.60 -20.81
N ALA A 409 -18.41 21.11 -21.48
CA ALA A 409 -19.35 20.30 -22.26
C ALA A 409 -18.65 19.61 -23.44
N SER A 410 -17.75 20.32 -24.13
CA SER A 410 -16.92 19.75 -25.20
C SER A 410 -16.04 18.60 -24.68
N ILE A 411 -15.39 18.76 -23.53
CA ILE A 411 -14.60 17.69 -22.90
C ILE A 411 -15.49 16.50 -22.48
N ARG A 412 -16.70 16.76 -21.96
CA ARG A 412 -17.65 15.70 -21.61
C ARG A 412 -18.16 14.91 -22.82
N SER A 413 -18.36 15.56 -23.97
CA SER A 413 -18.68 14.84 -25.21
C SER A 413 -17.56 13.87 -25.58
N LYS A 414 -16.30 14.35 -25.57
CA LYS A 414 -15.12 13.50 -25.82
C LYS A 414 -14.98 12.36 -24.81
N MET A 415 -15.35 12.59 -23.55
CA MET A 415 -15.37 11.53 -22.53
C MET A 415 -16.42 10.46 -22.83
N ARG A 416 -17.63 10.86 -23.28
CA ARG A 416 -18.69 9.93 -23.69
C ARG A 416 -18.29 9.12 -24.92
N GLU A 417 -17.72 9.77 -25.93
CA GLU A 417 -17.21 9.11 -27.15
C GLU A 417 -16.13 8.07 -26.83
N LYS A 418 -15.25 8.37 -25.87
CA LYS A 418 -14.20 7.44 -25.41
C LYS A 418 -14.64 6.44 -24.34
N ARG A 419 -15.94 6.38 -24.00
CA ARG A 419 -16.49 5.55 -22.90
C ARG A 419 -15.74 5.71 -21.57
N ILE A 420 -15.32 6.93 -21.26
CA ILE A 420 -14.61 7.24 -20.02
C ILE A 420 -15.64 7.48 -18.92
N GLY A 421 -15.83 6.47 -18.08
CA GLY A 421 -16.66 6.56 -16.87
C GLY A 421 -15.96 7.35 -15.77
N LYS A 422 -16.74 8.08 -14.96
CA LYS A 422 -16.27 8.64 -13.69
C LYS A 422 -16.61 7.62 -12.60
N GLU A 423 -15.62 7.24 -11.79
CA GLU A 423 -15.88 6.44 -10.59
C GLU A 423 -16.84 7.21 -9.67
N PRO A 424 -17.95 6.58 -9.25
CA PRO A 424 -18.87 7.21 -8.32
C PRO A 424 -18.19 7.40 -6.96
N GLY A 425 -18.56 8.48 -6.26
CA GLY A 425 -18.10 8.69 -4.90
C GLY A 425 -18.76 7.67 -3.97
N CYS A 426 -17.95 6.83 -3.35
CA CYS A 426 -18.35 5.82 -2.38
C CYS A 426 -17.69 6.11 -1.03
N SER A 427 -18.49 6.10 0.03
CA SER A 427 -18.01 6.16 1.41
C SER A 427 -18.39 4.88 2.13
N SER A 428 -17.45 4.30 2.87
CA SER A 428 -17.70 3.11 3.69
C SER A 428 -17.43 3.38 5.16
N ILE A 429 -18.21 2.71 6.01
CA ILE A 429 -18.08 2.74 7.47
C ILE A 429 -18.26 1.32 8.01
N ASN A 430 -17.43 0.93 8.96
CA ASN A 430 -17.59 -0.32 9.71
C ASN A 430 -18.39 -0.02 10.98
N VAL A 431 -19.58 -0.62 11.09
CA VAL A 431 -20.42 -0.58 12.28
C VAL A 431 -20.72 -2.03 12.66
N ASP A 432 -20.39 -2.40 13.90
CA ASP A 432 -20.67 -3.71 14.48
C ASP A 432 -20.21 -4.88 13.59
N GLN A 433 -18.97 -4.80 13.09
CA GLN A 433 -18.31 -5.77 12.21
C GLN A 433 -18.90 -5.90 10.81
N THR A 434 -19.85 -5.03 10.44
CA THR A 434 -20.42 -4.97 9.10
C THR A 434 -19.94 -3.72 8.38
N ILE A 435 -19.44 -3.88 7.15
CA ILE A 435 -19.08 -2.75 6.29
C ILE A 435 -20.35 -2.26 5.59
N HIS A 436 -20.72 -1.01 5.87
CA HIS A 436 -21.82 -0.33 5.20
C HIS A 436 -21.25 0.63 4.15
N GLU A 437 -21.65 0.45 2.91
CA GLU A 437 -21.24 1.28 1.78
C GLU A 437 -22.36 2.21 1.35
N PHE A 438 -21.98 3.45 1.03
CA PHE A 438 -22.88 4.49 0.57
C PHE A 438 -22.36 5.03 -0.76
N VAL A 439 -23.16 4.92 -1.81
CA VAL A 439 -22.84 5.46 -3.13
C VAL A 439 -23.73 6.68 -3.39
N SER A 440 -23.13 7.77 -3.88
CA SER A 440 -23.88 9.00 -4.13
C SER A 440 -24.93 8.77 -5.22
N GLY A 441 -26.21 9.00 -4.91
CA GLY A 441 -27.35 8.78 -5.83
C GLY A 441 -27.90 7.36 -5.84
N ASP A 442 -27.42 6.49 -4.94
CA ASP A 442 -27.93 5.14 -4.72
C ASP A 442 -28.74 5.06 -3.42
N ASN A 443 -29.82 4.28 -3.44
CA ASN A 443 -30.71 4.01 -2.30
C ASN A 443 -30.71 2.51 -1.90
N SER A 444 -29.74 1.73 -2.38
CA SER A 444 -29.60 0.29 -2.14
C SER A 444 -29.45 -0.11 -0.66
N HIS A 445 -29.02 0.82 0.20
CA HIS A 445 -28.87 0.54 1.63
C HIS A 445 -30.23 0.23 2.29
N PRO A 446 -30.37 -0.83 3.11
CA PRO A 446 -31.65 -1.23 3.70
C PRO A 446 -32.36 -0.14 4.53
N GLN A 447 -31.57 0.77 5.12
CA GLN A 447 -32.06 1.89 5.94
C GLN A 447 -31.99 3.25 5.21
N SER A 448 -31.94 3.26 3.88
CA SER A 448 -31.75 4.50 3.09
C SER A 448 -32.80 5.58 3.40
N GLU A 449 -34.07 5.21 3.58
CA GLU A 449 -35.13 6.17 3.94
C GLU A 449 -34.91 6.84 5.30
N ASP A 450 -34.55 6.07 6.32
CA ASP A 450 -34.34 6.61 7.67
C ASP A 450 -33.11 7.52 7.71
N ILE A 451 -32.04 7.12 7.02
CA ILE A 451 -30.80 7.89 6.90
C ILE A 451 -31.07 9.22 6.19
N THR A 452 -31.79 9.21 5.08
CA THR A 452 -32.08 10.42 4.29
C THR A 452 -33.02 11.39 5.03
N LYS A 453 -34.06 10.87 5.70
CA LYS A 453 -34.94 11.67 6.58
C LYS A 453 -34.15 12.33 7.71
N PHE A 454 -33.30 11.57 8.39
CA PHE A 454 -32.47 12.10 9.48
C PHE A 454 -31.44 13.12 8.99
N LEU A 455 -30.77 12.84 7.86
CA LEU A 455 -29.81 13.74 7.26
C LEU A 455 -30.47 15.08 6.87
N SER A 456 -31.68 15.04 6.32
CA SER A 456 -32.45 16.25 5.99
C SER A 456 -32.75 17.10 7.23
N SER A 457 -33.14 16.46 8.33
CA SER A 457 -33.33 17.12 9.63
C SER A 457 -32.04 17.76 10.15
N ILE A 458 -30.90 17.05 10.08
CA ILE A 458 -29.60 17.59 10.49
C ILE A 458 -29.20 18.79 9.63
N ILE A 459 -29.36 18.70 8.30
CA ILE A 459 -29.01 19.80 7.40
C ILE A 459 -29.84 21.04 7.74
N GLY A 460 -31.14 20.89 7.99
CA GLY A 460 -32.01 21.98 8.44
C GLY A 460 -31.54 22.61 9.76
N ASP A 461 -31.23 21.79 10.76
CA ASP A 461 -30.68 22.23 12.04
C ASP A 461 -29.36 23.00 11.89
N LEU A 462 -28.47 22.53 11.01
CA LEU A 462 -27.17 23.15 10.79
C LEU A 462 -27.29 24.46 10.02
N ARG A 463 -28.22 24.59 9.07
CA ARG A 463 -28.51 25.85 8.37
C ARG A 463 -28.88 26.96 9.35
N ASN A 464 -29.72 26.65 10.34
CA ASN A 464 -30.08 27.60 11.41
C ASN A 464 -28.88 28.02 12.28
N ARG A 465 -27.80 27.25 12.28
CA ARG A 465 -26.54 27.52 13.02
C ARG A 465 -25.43 28.08 12.13
N GLY A 466 -25.76 28.54 10.92
CA GLY A 466 -24.83 29.22 10.02
C GLY A 466 -24.07 28.33 9.04
N TYR A 467 -24.42 27.03 8.92
CA TYR A 467 -23.90 26.20 7.83
C TYR A 467 -24.53 26.63 6.50
N MET A 468 -23.71 27.18 5.60
CA MET A 468 -24.11 27.49 4.23
C MET A 468 -23.49 26.50 3.26
N MET A 469 -24.33 25.88 2.43
CA MET A 469 -23.87 24.96 1.40
C MET A 469 -23.17 25.72 0.29
N GLN A 470 -22.04 25.19 -0.17
CA GLN A 470 -21.27 25.84 -1.23
C GLN A 470 -21.59 25.24 -2.60
N THR A 471 -22.39 25.95 -3.39
CA THR A 471 -22.87 25.53 -4.73
C THR A 471 -21.90 25.81 -5.88
N LYS A 472 -20.76 26.47 -5.61
CA LYS A 472 -19.81 26.99 -6.64
C LYS A 472 -19.25 25.95 -7.63
N ASN A 473 -19.34 24.65 -7.32
CA ASN A 473 -18.78 23.57 -8.14
C ASN A 473 -19.81 22.71 -8.91
N VAL A 474 -21.12 23.00 -8.78
CA VAL A 474 -22.19 22.21 -9.41
C VAL A 474 -22.58 22.82 -10.78
N LEU A 475 -23.06 21.98 -11.71
CA LEU A 475 -23.39 22.35 -13.09
C LEU A 475 -24.48 23.43 -13.17
N HIS A 476 -24.34 24.37 -14.12
CA HIS A 476 -25.32 25.43 -14.31
C HIS A 476 -26.67 24.96 -14.94
N ASP A 477 -26.69 23.77 -15.55
CA ASP A 477 -27.87 23.18 -16.23
C ASP A 477 -28.85 22.47 -15.27
N ILE A 478 -28.60 22.58 -13.97
CA ILE A 478 -29.40 22.00 -12.89
C ILE A 478 -29.96 23.18 -12.10
N GLU A 479 -31.26 23.20 -11.81
CA GLU A 479 -31.88 24.24 -10.99
C GLU A 479 -31.17 24.32 -9.62
N GLU A 480 -31.11 25.51 -9.00
CA GLU A 480 -30.36 25.71 -7.76
C GLU A 480 -30.79 24.72 -6.66
N GLU A 481 -32.08 24.39 -6.62
CA GLU A 481 -32.70 23.37 -5.75
C GLU A 481 -32.20 21.94 -6.04
N GLU A 482 -32.03 21.55 -7.30
CA GLU A 482 -31.49 20.23 -7.68
C GLU A 482 -29.98 20.13 -7.39
N ARG A 483 -29.23 21.25 -7.40
CA ARG A 483 -27.82 21.30 -6.98
C ARG A 483 -27.69 21.10 -5.48
N GLU A 484 -28.53 21.80 -4.73
CA GLU A 484 -28.65 21.66 -3.28
C GLU A 484 -29.04 20.23 -2.90
N HIS A 485 -29.98 19.62 -3.64
CA HIS A 485 -30.40 18.25 -3.45
C HIS A 485 -29.25 17.27 -3.68
N SER A 486 -28.50 17.38 -4.79
CA SER A 486 -27.35 16.50 -5.07
C SER A 486 -26.23 16.63 -4.02
N LEU A 487 -25.94 17.85 -3.55
CA LEU A 487 -24.95 18.11 -2.50
C LEU A 487 -25.39 17.60 -1.12
N SER A 488 -26.70 17.53 -0.87
CA SER A 488 -27.26 17.08 0.40
C SER A 488 -27.02 15.59 0.65
N TYR A 489 -26.97 14.78 -0.42
CA TYR A 489 -26.87 13.32 -0.34
C TYR A 489 -25.52 12.77 -0.82
N HIS A 490 -24.44 13.53 -0.63
CA HIS A 490 -23.09 12.99 -0.81
C HIS A 490 -22.86 11.78 0.12
N SER A 491 -22.14 10.78 -0.37
CA SER A 491 -21.91 9.53 0.38
C SER A 491 -21.28 9.75 1.75
N GLU A 492 -20.44 10.77 1.92
CA GLU A 492 -19.86 11.17 3.21
C GLU A 492 -20.95 11.58 4.22
N LYS A 493 -21.93 12.38 3.77
CA LYS A 493 -23.03 12.86 4.62
C LYS A 493 -23.97 11.71 5.00
N LEU A 494 -24.25 10.81 4.06
CA LEU A 494 -25.01 9.59 4.31
C LEU A 494 -24.31 8.70 5.35
N ALA A 495 -23.01 8.46 5.17
CA ALA A 495 -22.23 7.62 6.08
C ALA A 495 -22.19 8.18 7.51
N VAL A 496 -22.00 9.49 7.70
CA VAL A 496 -22.01 10.08 9.05
C VAL A 496 -23.40 10.13 9.67
N ALA A 497 -24.45 10.35 8.87
CA ALA A 497 -25.83 10.30 9.35
C ALA A 497 -26.19 8.90 9.84
N PHE A 498 -25.85 7.86 9.07
CA PHE A 498 -25.97 6.47 9.48
C PHE A 498 -25.19 6.18 10.76
N ALA A 499 -23.93 6.61 10.83
CA ALA A 499 -23.09 6.42 12.01
C ALA A 499 -23.75 7.00 13.28
N ILE A 500 -24.31 8.21 13.18
CA ILE A 500 -24.97 8.88 14.32
C ILE A 500 -26.27 8.17 14.71
N LEU A 501 -27.04 7.67 13.75
CA LEU A 501 -28.27 6.90 14.01
C LEU A 501 -27.98 5.56 14.69
N SER A 502 -27.01 4.82 14.18
CA SER A 502 -26.72 3.46 14.60
C SER A 502 -25.87 3.41 15.88
N MET A 503 -24.91 4.34 16.02
CA MET A 503 -23.96 4.34 17.13
C MET A 503 -24.43 5.30 18.24
N LYS A 504 -25.18 4.77 19.21
CA LYS A 504 -25.70 5.53 20.37
C LYS A 504 -24.62 6.02 21.34
N ASP A 505 -23.41 5.45 21.27
CA ASP A 505 -22.26 5.84 22.07
C ASP A 505 -21.50 7.02 21.43
N LYS A 506 -20.70 7.75 22.23
CA LYS A 506 -19.86 8.86 21.74
C LYS A 506 -18.53 8.39 21.12
N ARG A 507 -18.40 7.12 20.69
CA ARG A 507 -17.15 6.59 20.11
C ARG A 507 -16.79 7.30 18.80
N THR A 508 -15.52 7.41 18.44
CA THR A 508 -15.09 8.09 17.20
C THR A 508 -15.70 7.47 15.94
N ILE A 509 -16.25 8.30 15.05
CA ILE A 509 -16.75 7.87 13.73
C ILE A 509 -15.58 7.82 12.76
N ARG A 510 -15.44 6.71 12.01
CA ARG A 510 -14.40 6.53 11.00
C ARG A 510 -15.02 6.23 9.65
N ILE A 511 -14.75 7.06 8.65
CA ILE A 511 -15.29 6.92 7.30
C ILE A 511 -14.12 6.83 6.32
N MET A 512 -14.18 5.86 5.40
CA MET A 512 -13.27 5.77 4.28
C MET A 512 -13.95 6.26 3.01
N LYS A 513 -13.27 7.09 2.23
CA LYS A 513 -13.75 7.64 0.96
C LYS A 513 -12.77 7.29 -0.15
N ASN A 514 -13.31 6.77 -1.26
CA ASN A 514 -12.50 6.43 -2.44
C ASN A 514 -11.97 7.65 -3.21
N LEU A 515 -12.66 8.79 -3.09
CA LEU A 515 -12.30 10.07 -3.70
C LEU A 515 -11.81 11.08 -2.66
N ARG A 516 -11.28 12.21 -3.14
CA ARG A 516 -10.99 13.36 -2.28
C ARG A 516 -12.30 13.98 -1.77
N ILE A 517 -12.38 14.28 -0.47
CA ILE A 517 -13.56 14.92 0.12
C ILE A 517 -13.81 16.28 -0.56
N CYS A 518 -15.07 16.69 -0.74
CA CYS A 518 -15.36 18.03 -1.28
C CYS A 518 -15.38 19.08 -0.15
N TYR A 519 -15.24 20.36 -0.50
CA TYR A 519 -15.24 21.45 0.47
C TYR A 519 -16.53 21.48 1.32
N ASP A 520 -17.67 21.25 0.68
CA ASP A 520 -18.96 21.23 1.35
C ASP A 520 -19.07 20.11 2.40
N CYS A 521 -18.70 18.87 2.05
CA CYS A 521 -18.63 17.76 3.00
C CYS A 521 -17.62 18.04 4.11
N HIS A 522 -16.45 18.61 3.80
CA HIS A 522 -15.45 18.97 4.80
C HIS A 522 -16.01 20.00 5.81
N SER A 523 -16.68 21.04 5.33
CA SER A 523 -17.35 22.05 6.17
C SER A 523 -18.48 21.43 7.01
N PHE A 524 -19.33 20.61 6.38
CA PHE A 524 -20.40 19.90 7.06
C PHE A 524 -19.89 19.08 8.25
N MET A 525 -18.81 18.31 8.06
CA MET A 525 -18.25 17.46 9.11
C MET A 525 -17.73 18.26 10.32
N LYS A 526 -17.20 19.48 10.10
CA LYS A 526 -16.84 20.39 11.20
C LYS A 526 -18.06 20.74 12.03
N HIS A 527 -19.16 21.14 11.39
CA HIS A 527 -20.40 21.49 12.09
C HIS A 527 -21.00 20.29 12.84
N ILE A 528 -20.97 19.10 12.23
CA ILE A 528 -21.40 17.85 12.90
C ILE A 528 -20.56 17.58 14.14
N SER A 529 -19.23 17.72 14.06
CA SER A 529 -18.34 17.45 15.20
C SER A 529 -18.66 18.32 16.43
N VAL A 530 -19.16 19.55 16.21
CA VAL A 530 -19.65 20.44 17.27
C VAL A 530 -21.04 20.01 17.74
N ARG A 531 -21.99 19.84 16.82
CA ARG A 531 -23.40 19.57 17.12
C ARG A 531 -23.62 18.27 17.92
N PHE A 532 -22.81 17.26 17.66
CA PHE A 532 -22.89 15.95 18.31
C PHE A 532 -21.75 15.69 19.28
N GLU A 533 -20.84 16.66 19.49
CA GLU A 533 -19.67 16.55 20.37
C GLU A 533 -18.86 15.26 20.12
N ARG A 534 -18.63 14.95 18.85
CA ARG A 534 -18.09 13.66 18.43
C ARG A 534 -16.93 13.85 17.48
N LYS A 535 -15.83 13.13 17.73
CA LYS A 535 -14.68 13.08 16.83
C LYS A 535 -15.06 12.28 15.58
N ILE A 536 -14.80 12.84 14.40
CA ILE A 536 -15.02 12.20 13.11
C ILE A 536 -13.68 12.14 12.38
N ILE A 537 -13.32 10.97 11.89
CA ILE A 537 -12.11 10.77 11.11
C ILE A 537 -12.54 10.33 9.72
N ILE A 538 -12.17 11.10 8.69
CA ILE A 538 -12.40 10.73 7.30
C ILE A 538 -11.06 10.50 6.62
N ARG A 539 -10.85 9.28 6.12
CA ARG A 539 -9.76 8.97 5.21
C ARG A 539 -10.24 9.23 3.79
N ASP A 540 -9.63 10.21 3.13
CA ASP A 540 -9.81 10.38 1.69
C ASP A 540 -8.64 9.73 0.92
N ARG A 541 -8.60 9.91 -0.40
CA ARG A 541 -7.54 9.34 -1.25
C ARG A 541 -6.12 9.78 -0.87
N ASN A 542 -5.96 10.96 -0.25
CA ASN A 542 -4.67 11.60 -0.03
C ASN A 542 -4.27 11.65 1.45
N ARG A 543 -5.23 11.79 2.37
CA ARG A 543 -4.97 12.05 3.79
C ARG A 543 -6.14 11.69 4.71
N PHE A 544 -5.88 11.75 6.00
CA PHE A 544 -6.90 11.75 7.04
C PHE A 544 -7.27 13.19 7.43
N HIS A 545 -8.55 13.39 7.62
CA HIS A 545 -9.16 14.59 8.18
C HIS A 545 -9.73 14.23 9.55
N HIS A 546 -9.18 14.83 10.60
CA HIS A 546 -9.67 14.63 11.98
C HIS A 546 -10.51 15.84 12.36
N PHE A 547 -11.82 15.67 12.35
CA PHE A 547 -12.78 16.69 12.74
C PHE A 547 -13.10 16.59 14.23
N GLU A 548 -12.81 17.66 14.96
CA GLU A 548 -13.05 17.74 16.39
C GLU A 548 -13.33 19.20 16.78
N LYS A 549 -14.44 19.44 17.50
CA LYS A 549 -14.83 20.78 17.99
C LYS A 549 -14.85 21.86 16.89
N GLY A 550 -15.25 21.49 15.67
CA GLY A 550 -15.37 22.41 14.54
C GLY A 550 -14.06 22.68 13.79
N LEU A 551 -12.96 22.09 14.23
CA LEU A 551 -11.66 22.18 13.57
C LEU A 551 -11.36 20.88 12.82
N CYS A 552 -10.50 20.98 11.82
CA CYS A 552 -9.95 19.82 11.12
C CYS A 552 -8.42 19.83 11.25
N SER A 553 -7.79 18.65 11.38
CA SER A 553 -6.32 18.52 11.41
C SER A 553 -5.60 19.02 10.15
N CYS A 554 -6.33 19.31 9.07
CA CYS A 554 -5.75 19.95 7.88
C CYS A 554 -5.69 21.48 7.96
N HIS A 555 -6.31 22.11 8.95
CA HIS A 555 -6.39 23.57 9.07
C HIS A 555 -6.92 24.28 7.79
N ASP A 556 -7.84 23.62 7.07
CA ASP A 556 -8.36 24.05 5.76
C ASP A 556 -7.30 24.18 4.65
N TYR A 557 -6.11 23.62 4.89
CA TYR A 557 -5.01 23.53 3.96
C TYR A 557 -4.89 22.10 3.44
N TRP A 558 -5.64 21.75 2.39
CA TRP A 558 -5.66 20.41 1.82
C TRP A 558 -5.80 20.37 0.32
#